data_AF-A0A7V8XQU0-F1
#
_entry.id   AF-A0A7V8XQU0-F1
#
_cell.length_a   1.000
_cell.length_b   1.000
_cell.length_c   1.000
_cell.angle_alpha   90.00
_cell.angle_beta   90.00
_cell.angle_gamma   90.00
#
_symmetry.space_group_name_H-M   'P 1'
#
loop_
_entity.id
_entity.type
_entity.pdbx_description
1 polymer ?
#
loop_
_entity_poly.entity_id
_entity_poly.type
_entity_poly.pdbx_seq_one_letter_code
_entity_poly.pdbx_strand_id
1 'polypeptide(L)' 'MARATGLDRGRTVLSRLLFFLIKRRLGKVPVPARITALRPALLRGGALMELSQESSRLVPPRLMKLAQTLVASRVGCPF' A
#
# COMPACT_ATOMS: atom_id res chain seq x y z
N MET A 1 0.17 8.40 -11.65
CA MET A 1 1.47 8.53 -10.94
C MET A 1 1.34 9.61 -9.88
N ALA A 2 1.93 9.42 -8.70
CA ALA A 2 1.87 10.43 -7.65
C ALA A 2 2.50 11.74 -8.11
N ARG A 3 1.81 12.86 -7.89
CA ARG A 3 2.32 14.21 -8.21
C ARG A 3 3.36 14.71 -7.18
N ALA A 4 3.89 13.82 -6.36
CA ALA A 4 4.87 14.13 -5.31
C ALA A 4 6.29 13.84 -5.81
N THR A 5 7.20 14.79 -5.61
CA THR A 5 8.63 14.66 -5.92
C THR A 5 9.40 14.03 -4.75
N GLY A 6 10.54 13.38 -5.04
CA GLY A 6 11.44 12.85 -3.99
C GLY A 6 11.00 11.52 -3.36
N LEU A 7 10.24 10.69 -4.09
CA LEU A 7 9.72 9.39 -3.62
C LEU A 7 10.74 8.24 -3.63
N ASP A 8 11.98 8.48 -4.07
CA ASP A 8 12.92 7.39 -4.39
C ASP A 8 13.72 6.86 -3.22
N ARG A 9 13.83 7.61 -2.12
CA ARG A 9 14.66 7.21 -0.96
C ARG A 9 13.87 7.23 0.34
N GLY A 10 13.84 6.08 1.01
CA GLY A 10 13.31 5.96 2.37
C GLY A 10 14.10 6.89 3.30
N ARG A 11 13.41 7.88 3.87
CA ARG A 11 14.00 8.90 4.76
C ARG A 11 14.49 8.32 6.09
N THR A 12 13.93 7.18 6.50
CA THR A 12 14.20 6.53 7.80
C THR A 12 14.74 5.11 7.60
N VAL A 13 15.46 4.58 8.59
CA VAL A 13 15.93 3.18 8.57
C VAL A 13 14.76 2.20 8.46
N LEU A 14 13.65 2.50 9.13
CA LEU A 14 12.43 1.70 9.07
C LEU A 14 11.80 1.67 7.66
N SER A 15 11.74 2.79 6.95
CA SER A 15 11.24 2.81 5.57
C SER A 15 12.16 2.07 4.60
N ARG A 16 13.49 2.13 4.80
CA ARG A 16 14.46 1.34 4.02
C ARG A 16 14.32 -0.16 4.26
N LEU A 17 14.15 -0.58 5.51
CA LEU A 17 13.89 -1.98 5.86
C LEU A 17 12.58 -2.46 5.22
N LEU A 18 11.52 -1.65 5.30
CA LEU A 18 10.24 -1.98 4.69
C LEU A 18 10.36 -2.11 3.17
N PHE A 19 11.04 -1.18 2.50
CA PHE A 19 11.30 -1.26 1.06
C PHE A 19 12.12 -2.49 0.68
N PHE A 20 13.10 -2.86 1.49
CA PHE A 20 13.88 -4.08 1.29
C PHE A 20 12.99 -5.32 1.37
N LEU A 21 12.14 -5.42 2.40
CA LEU A 21 11.19 -6.54 2.56
C LEU A 21 10.19 -6.60 1.40
N ILE A 22 9.62 -5.47 1.01
CA ILE A 22 8.68 -5.36 -0.11
C ILE A 22 9.37 -5.76 -1.42
N LYS A 23 10.57 -5.24 -1.69
CA LYS A 23 11.34 -5.58 -2.89
C LYS A 23 11.70 -7.07 -2.92
N ARG A 24 12.04 -7.66 -1.78
CA ARG A 24 12.33 -9.10 -1.66
C ARG A 24 11.10 -9.96 -1.96
N ARG A 25 9.89 -9.51 -1.61
CA ARG A 25 8.65 -10.25 -1.84
C ARG A 25 8.04 -10.03 -3.23
N LEU A 26 8.05 -8.81 -3.74
CA LEU A 26 7.34 -8.40 -4.96
C LEU A 26 8.27 -8.11 -6.14
N GLY A 27 9.59 -8.20 -5.97
CA GLY A 27 10.60 -7.84 -6.98
C GLY A 27 10.79 -6.33 -7.19
N LYS A 28 9.78 -5.52 -6.86
CA LYS A 28 9.79 -4.06 -6.95
C LYS A 28 9.06 -3.42 -5.76
N VAL A 29 9.38 -2.16 -5.48
CA VAL A 29 8.65 -1.36 -4.48
C VAL A 29 7.51 -0.62 -5.19
N PRO A 30 6.24 -0.95 -4.94
CA PRO A 30 5.10 -0.24 -5.52
C PRO A 30 5.13 1.25 -5.17
N VAL A 31 4.67 2.10 -6.08
CA VAL A 31 4.59 3.55 -5.87
C VAL A 31 3.80 3.91 -4.60
N PRO A 32 2.64 3.27 -4.28
CA PRO A 32 1.92 3.53 -3.03
C PRO A 32 2.79 3.36 -1.77
N ALA A 33 3.61 2.31 -1.73
CA ALA A 33 4.53 2.08 -0.61
C ALA A 33 5.58 3.20 -0.51
N ARG A 34 6.05 3.74 -1.63
CA ARG A 34 6.98 4.88 -1.65
C ARG A 34 6.33 6.15 -1.09
N ILE A 35 5.06 6.39 -1.43
CA ILE A 35 4.30 7.56 -0.95
C ILE A 35 4.04 7.47 0.56
N THR A 36 3.52 6.34 1.03
CA THR A 36 3.16 6.18 2.44
C THR A 36 4.38 6.20 3.34
N ALA A 37 5.52 5.67 2.87
CA ALA A 37 6.79 5.70 3.58
C ALA A 37 7.40 7.11 3.76
N LEU A 38 6.89 8.15 3.09
CA LEU A 38 7.32 9.53 3.34
C LEU A 38 7.04 10.00 4.77
N ARG A 39 5.95 9.51 5.37
CA ARG A 39 5.52 9.89 6.72
C ARG A 39 5.19 8.62 7.52
N PRO A 40 5.90 8.33 8.63
CA PRO A 40 5.66 7.12 9.43
C PRO A 40 4.21 6.97 9.90
N ALA A 41 3.54 8.09 10.22
CA ALA A 41 2.14 8.09 10.60
C ALA A 41 1.21 7.61 9.47
N LEU A 42 1.45 8.06 8.22
CA LEU A 42 0.68 7.62 7.06
C LEU A 42 0.95 6.14 6.74
N LEU A 43 2.21 5.73 6.81
CA LEU A 43 2.58 4.33 6.64
C LEU A 43 1.88 3.44 7.67
N ARG A 44 1.95 3.81 8.95
CA ARG A 44 1.34 3.03 10.04
C ARG A 44 -0.17 3.00 9.94
N GLY A 45 -0.81 4.15 9.70
CA GLY A 45 -2.26 4.25 9.55
C GLY A 45 -2.77 3.44 8.37
N GLY A 46 -2.13 3.57 7.20
CA GLY A 46 -2.47 2.79 6.01
C GLY A 46 -2.26 1.28 6.22
N ALA A 47 -1.15 0.88 6.83
CA ALA A 47 -0.90 -0.53 7.14
C ALA A 47 -1.94 -1.12 8.11
N LEU A 48 -2.29 -0.39 9.17
CA LEU A 48 -3.33 -0.83 10.12
C LEU A 48 -4.70 -0.93 9.44
N MET A 49 -5.03 0.01 8.55
CA MET A 49 -6.26 -0.02 7.77
C MET A 49 -6.32 -1.28 6.90
N GLU A 50 -5.29 -1.55 6.09
CA GLU A 50 -5.23 -2.75 5.25
C GLU A 50 -5.32 -4.04 6.08
N LEU A 51 -4.54 -4.14 7.16
CA LEU A 51 -4.57 -5.30 8.06
C LEU A 51 -5.95 -5.51 8.69
N SER A 52 -6.64 -4.43 9.08
CA SER A 52 -7.98 -4.53 9.64
C SER A 52 -8.99 -5.06 8.61
N GLN A 53 -8.88 -4.62 7.35
CA GLN A 53 -9.73 -5.11 6.26
C GLN A 53 -9.44 -6.57 5.92
N GLU A 54 -8.16 -6.96 5.86
CA GLU A 54 -7.74 -8.35 5.63
C GLU A 54 -8.14 -9.29 6.78
N SER A 55 -8.19 -8.78 8.02
CA SER A 55 -8.60 -9.57 9.20
C SER A 55 -10.10 -9.87 9.27
N SER A 56 -10.92 -9.11 8.52
CA SER A 56 -12.37 -9.27 8.52
C SER A 56 -12.77 -10.62 7.92
N ARG A 57 -13.60 -11.37 8.64
CA ARG A 57 -14.11 -12.69 8.21
C ARG A 57 -15.56 -12.66 7.75
N LEU A 58 -16.16 -11.47 7.60
CA LEU A 58 -17.55 -11.32 7.20
C LEU A 58 -17.81 -11.86 5.78
N VAL A 59 -16.81 -11.79 4.90
CA VAL A 59 -16.89 -12.29 3.53
C VAL A 59 -15.60 -13.04 3.14
N PRO A 60 -15.66 -14.00 2.21
CA PRO A 60 -14.48 -14.62 1.66
C PRO A 60 -13.49 -13.59 1.09
N PRO A 61 -12.17 -13.77 1.24
CA PRO A 61 -11.17 -12.80 0.82
C PRO A 61 -11.20 -12.53 -0.69
N ARG A 62 -11.61 -13.52 -1.49
CA ARG A 62 -11.81 -13.35 -2.95
C ARG A 62 -12.92 -12.35 -3.28
N LEU A 63 -14.01 -12.35 -2.51
CA LEU A 63 -15.11 -11.39 -2.71
C LEU A 63 -14.71 -9.98 -2.27
N MET A 64 -13.97 -9.85 -1.16
CA MET A 64 -13.42 -8.56 -0.76
C MET A 64 -12.50 -7.97 -1.85
N LYS A 65 -11.61 -8.80 -2.41
CA LYS A 65 -10.73 -8.38 -3.52
C LYS A 65 -11.52 -7.95 -4.76
N LEU A 66 -12.56 -8.71 -5.11
CA LEU A 66 -13.42 -8.40 -6.25
C LEU A 66 -14.17 -7.06 -6.02
N ALA A 67 -14.69 -6.84 -4.82
CA ALA A 67 -15.32 -5.58 -4.44
C ALA A 67 -14.35 -4.41 -4.56
N GLN A 68 -13.11 -4.54 -4.06
CA GLN A 68 -12.06 -3.52 -4.21
C GLN A 68 -11.79 -3.21 -5.69
N THR A 69 -11.65 -4.22 -6.55
CA THR A 69 -11.42 -4.00 -7.98
C THR A 69 -12.60 -3.31 -8.67
N LEU A 70 -13.83 -3.71 -8.35
CA LEU A 70 -15.04 -3.08 -8.91
C LEU A 70 -15.16 -1.61 -8.50
N VAL A 71 -14.87 -1.30 -7.23
CA VAL A 71 -14.88 0.07 -6.73
C VAL A 71 -13.79 0.89 -7.42
N ALA A 72 -12.58 0.36 -7.53
CA ALA A 72 -11.48 1.01 -8.24
C ALA A 72 -11.85 1.33 -9.69
N SER A 73 -12.41 0.36 -10.42
CA SER A 73 -12.89 0.57 -11.81
C SER A 73 -13.99 1.62 -11.90
N ARG A 74 -14.96 1.63 -10.98
CA ARG A 74 -16.08 2.59 -10.99
C ARG A 74 -15.67 4.02 -10.68
N VAL A 75 -14.72 4.22 -9.77
CA VAL A 75 -14.21 5.55 -9.41
C VAL A 75 -13.14 6.03 -10.40
N GLY A 76 -12.72 5.17 -11.34
CA GLY A 76 -11.67 5.49 -12.31
C GLY A 76 -10.27 5.51 -11.69
N CYS A 77 -10.05 4.73 -10.63
CA CYS A 77 -8.72 4.54 -10.05
C CYS A 77 -7.87 3.71 -11.03
N PRO A 78 -6.76 4.25 -11.55
CA PRO A 78 -5.91 3.56 -12.53
C PRO A 78 -4.91 2.58 -11.87
N PHE A 79 -5.03 2.36 -10.56
CA PHE A 79 -4.18 1.52 -9.73
C PHE A 79 -4.97 0.37 -9.13
#